data_AF-A0A974U3A6-F1
#
_entry.id   AF-A0A974U3A6-F1
#
_cell.length_a   1.000
_cell.length_b   1.000
_cell.length_c   1.000
_cell.angle_alpha   90.00
_cell.angle_beta   90.00
_cell.angle_gamma   90.00
#
_symmetry.space_group_name_H-M   'P 1'
#
loop_
_entity.id
_entity.type
_entity.pdbx_description
1 polymer ?
#
loop_
_entity_poly.entity_id
_entity_poly.type
_entity_poly.pdbx_seq_one_letter_code
_entity_poly.pdbx_strand_id
1 'polypeptide(L)'
;MSWESIMSKSSKLIVLAAFDRNDEGCIIPAFDPRQIETEERAVRDAKVIATYHAGVVAWRRDADPNAGEYGPPIVLYQHGEIPDME
;
A
#
# COMPACT_ATOMS: atom_id res chain seq x y z
N MET A 1 -9.04 -20.91 31.17
CA MET A 1 -9.52 -20.10 30.03
C MET A 1 -8.46 -19.03 29.79
N SER A 2 -7.50 -19.32 28.90
CA SER A 2 -6.36 -18.44 28.65
C SER A 2 -6.83 -17.26 27.79
N TRP A 3 -6.69 -16.07 28.36
CA TRP A 3 -6.96 -14.76 27.77
C TRP A 3 -5.74 -14.22 27.00
N GLU A 4 -4.70 -15.04 26.83
CA GLU A 4 -3.45 -14.67 26.16
C GLU A 4 -3.58 -14.71 24.63
N SER A 5 -4.72 -15.21 24.12
CA SER A 5 -5.00 -15.29 22.67
C SER A 5 -5.52 -14.00 22.04
N ILE A 6 -5.31 -12.84 22.69
CA ILE A 6 -5.40 -11.50 22.07
C ILE A 6 -3.96 -10.99 21.79
N MET A 7 -3.01 -11.90 21.59
CA MET A 7 -1.63 -11.59 21.27
C MET A 7 -1.57 -10.93 19.89
N SER A 8 -1.51 -9.59 19.93
CA SER A 8 -1.12 -8.68 18.86
C SER A 8 -1.69 -9.03 17.48
N LYS A 9 -2.88 -8.51 17.17
CA LYS A 9 -3.26 -8.31 15.78
C LYS A 9 -2.24 -7.32 15.21
N SER A 10 -1.13 -7.82 14.67
CA SER A 10 -0.09 -7.03 13.99
C SER A 10 -0.82 -6.02 13.11
N SER A 11 -0.77 -4.75 13.50
CA SER A 11 -1.59 -3.72 12.88
C SER A 11 -0.89 -3.31 11.60
N LYS A 12 -1.13 -4.06 10.53
CA LYS A 12 -0.55 -3.77 9.22
C LYS A 12 -1.08 -2.44 8.71
N LEU A 13 -0.18 -1.57 8.26
CA LEU A 13 -0.53 -0.44 7.41
C LEU A 13 -0.52 -0.95 5.97
N ILE A 14 -1.65 -0.96 5.29
CA ILE A 14 -1.76 -1.36 3.89
C ILE A 14 -2.22 -0.15 3.11
N VAL A 15 -1.50 0.22 2.05
CA VAL A 15 -1.74 1.44 1.29
C VAL A 15 -1.85 1.11 -0.19
N LEU A 16 -2.81 1.76 -0.84
CA LEU A 16 -2.97 1.79 -2.29
C LEU A 16 -2.72 3.23 -2.78
N ALA A 17 -1.79 3.37 -3.71
CA ALA A 17 -1.53 4.62 -4.41
C ALA A 17 -1.59 4.39 -5.93
N ALA A 18 -2.01 5.42 -6.65
CA ALA A 18 -1.99 5.47 -8.10
C ALA A 18 -1.39 6.80 -8.56
N PHE A 19 -0.82 6.78 -9.75
CA PHE A 19 -0.09 7.88 -10.33
C PHE A 19 -0.48 8.07 -11.78
N ASP A 20 -0.64 9.31 -12.18
CA ASP A 20 -0.88 9.72 -13.55
C ASP A 20 0.33 10.47 -14.09
N ARG A 21 0.42 10.52 -15.42
CA ARG A 21 1.40 11.37 -16.10
C ARG A 21 0.71 12.69 -16.47
N ASN A 22 1.27 13.79 -15.99
CA ASN A 22 0.77 15.12 -16.36
C ASN A 22 1.23 15.50 -17.79
N ASP A 23 0.78 16.66 -18.27
CA ASP A 23 1.10 17.16 -19.63
C ASP A 23 2.61 17.42 -19.86
N GLU A 24 3.38 17.57 -18.78
CA GLU A 24 4.84 17.76 -18.81
C GLU A 24 5.61 16.43 -18.81
N GLY A 25 4.89 15.30 -18.75
CA GLY A 25 5.49 13.97 -18.67
C GLY A 25 5.90 13.55 -17.26
N CYS A 26 5.61 14.35 -16.23
CA CYS A 26 5.92 14.06 -14.84
C CYS A 26 4.89 13.11 -14.23
N ILE A 27 5.38 12.16 -13.42
CA ILE A 27 4.55 11.27 -12.62
C ILE A 27 4.06 12.02 -11.38
N ILE A 28 2.75 12.11 -11.22
CA ILE A 28 2.07 12.77 -10.10
C ILE A 28 1.05 11.84 -9.46
N PRO A 29 0.73 11.98 -8.16
CA PRO A 29 -0.35 11.21 -7.54
C PRO A 29 -1.67 11.45 -8.27
N ALA A 30 -2.36 10.37 -8.65
CA ALA A 30 -3.69 10.43 -9.24
C ALA A 30 -4.76 10.80 -8.19
N PHE A 31 -4.52 10.42 -6.93
CA PHE A 31 -5.34 10.73 -5.76
C PHE A 31 -4.53 10.55 -4.47
N ASP A 32 -5.08 11.03 -3.34
CA ASP A 32 -4.51 10.79 -2.01
C ASP A 32 -4.42 9.29 -1.70
N PRO A 33 -3.23 8.76 -1.33
CA PRO A 33 -3.06 7.35 -1.01
C PRO A 33 -4.08 6.85 0.01
N ARG A 34 -4.66 5.69 -0.26
CA ARG A 34 -5.77 5.15 0.53
C ARG A 34 -5.28 4.02 1.40
N GLN A 35 -5.59 4.07 2.70
CA GLN A 35 -5.40 2.93 3.57
C GLN A 35 -6.48 1.87 3.29
N ILE A 36 -6.05 0.63 3.10
CA ILE A 36 -6.92 -0.51 2.82
C ILE A 36 -6.88 -1.48 4.01
N GLU A 37 -7.99 -2.16 4.26
CA GLU A 37 -8.12 -3.03 5.44
C GLU A 37 -7.37 -4.37 5.29
N THR A 38 -7.26 -4.90 4.07
CA THR A 38 -6.63 -6.20 3.79
C THR A 38 -5.76 -6.20 2.54
N GLU A 39 -4.76 -7.08 2.52
CA GLU A 39 -3.81 -7.22 1.41
C GLU A 39 -4.54 -7.67 0.13
N GLU A 40 -5.47 -8.62 0.25
CA GLU A 40 -6.24 -9.14 -0.88
C GLU A 40 -7.10 -8.04 -1.52
N ARG A 41 -7.68 -7.17 -0.69
CA ARG A 41 -8.47 -6.03 -1.18
C ARG A 41 -7.59 -5.03 -1.89
N ALA A 42 -6.42 -4.70 -1.31
CA ALA A 42 -5.48 -3.76 -1.91
C ALA A 42 -5.00 -4.25 -3.28
N VAL A 43 -4.62 -5.52 -3.41
CA VAL A 43 -4.18 -6.11 -4.68
C VAL A 43 -5.32 -6.16 -5.70
N ARG A 44 -6.54 -6.52 -5.29
CA ARG A 44 -7.70 -6.53 -6.18
C ARG A 44 -7.98 -5.14 -6.74
N ASP A 45 -8.07 -4.14 -5.87
CA ASP A 45 -8.39 -2.77 -6.28
C ASP A 45 -7.26 -2.19 -7.14
N ALA A 46 -6.00 -2.47 -6.80
CA ALA A 46 -4.85 -2.06 -7.61
C ALA A 46 -4.91 -2.60 -9.04
N LYS A 47 -5.24 -3.90 -9.21
CA LYS A 47 -5.38 -4.51 -10.54
C LYS A 47 -6.54 -3.90 -11.34
N VAL A 48 -7.64 -3.55 -10.68
CA VAL A 48 -8.78 -2.89 -11.34
C VAL A 48 -8.37 -1.52 -11.86
N ILE A 49 -7.61 -0.75 -11.07
CA ILE A 49 -7.27 0.62 -11.46
C ILE A 49 -6.01 0.74 -12.34
N ALA A 50 -5.21 -0.32 -12.43
CA ALA A 50 -3.95 -0.37 -13.21
C ALA A 50 -4.13 -0.07 -14.70
N THR A 51 -5.34 -0.25 -15.26
CA THR A 51 -5.63 0.06 -16.66
C THR A 51 -5.97 1.53 -16.90
N TYR A 52 -6.18 2.32 -15.85
CA TYR A 52 -6.61 3.72 -15.96
C TYR A 52 -5.52 4.73 -15.60
N HIS A 53 -4.43 4.28 -14.99
CA HIS A 53 -3.37 5.13 -14.44
C HIS A 53 -2.00 4.78 -15.02
N ALA A 54 -1.09 5.76 -15.04
CA ALA A 54 0.28 5.56 -15.51
C ALA A 54 1.07 4.59 -14.61
N GLY A 55 0.78 4.58 -13.30
CA GLY A 55 1.29 3.59 -12.38
C GLY A 55 0.41 3.39 -11.15
N VAL A 56 0.52 2.22 -10.54
CA VAL A 56 -0.25 1.83 -9.35
C VAL A 56 0.64 0.97 -8.47
N VAL A 57 0.58 1.20 -7.16
CA VAL A 57 1.27 0.38 -6.16
C VAL A 57 0.35 0.10 -4.98
N ALA A 58 0.32 -1.17 -4.58
CA ALA A 58 -0.20 -1.60 -3.29
C ALA A 58 0.97 -2.12 -2.47
N TRP A 59 1.13 -1.61 -1.26
CA TRP A 59 2.19 -2.03 -0.35
C TRP A 59 1.66 -2.14 1.08
N ARG A 60 2.42 -2.84 1.93
CA ARG A 60 2.16 -2.90 3.36
C ARG A 60 3.40 -2.64 4.19
N ARG A 61 3.22 -2.16 5.42
CA ARG A 61 4.23 -2.18 6.48
C ARG A 61 3.66 -2.92 7.67
N ASP A 62 4.45 -3.82 8.23
CA ASP A 62 4.12 -4.42 9.52
C ASP A 62 4.35 -3.35 10.60
N ALA A 63 3.34 -3.10 11.44
CA ALA A 63 3.56 -2.36 12.67
C ALA A 63 3.78 -3.38 13.78
N ASP A 64 5.01 -3.42 14.29
CA ASP A 64 5.30 -4.16 15.50
C ASP A 64 4.99 -3.24 16.70
N PRO A 65 3.96 -3.54 17.50
CA PRO A 65 3.61 -2.71 18.66
C PRO A 65 4.71 -2.69 19.74
N ASN A 66 5.70 -3.57 19.66
CA ASN A 66 6.84 -3.61 20.58
C ASN A 66 8.10 -2.97 20.01
N ALA A 67 8.21 -2.79 18.69
CA ALA A 67 9.42 -2.28 18.05
C ALA A 67 9.47 -0.75 17.97
N GLY A 68 8.36 -0.04 18.22
CA GLY A 68 8.29 1.42 18.14
C GLY A 68 8.42 2.00 16.72
N GLU A 69 8.73 1.18 15.72
CA GLU A 69 8.92 1.57 14.32
C GLU A 69 8.13 0.66 13.37
N TYR A 70 7.71 1.21 12.23
CA TYR A 70 7.17 0.41 11.14
C TYR A 70 8.30 -0.33 10.42
N GLY A 71 8.09 -1.61 10.11
CA GLY A 71 9.02 -2.36 9.28
C GLY A 71 9.13 -1.79 7.85
N PRO A 72 10.09 -2.28 7.04
CA PRO A 72 10.25 -1.84 5.66
C PRO A 72 8.96 -2.10 4.84
N PRO A 73 8.67 -1.26 3.83
CA PRO A 73 7.52 -1.48 2.96
C PRO A 73 7.71 -2.78 2.16
N ILE A 74 6.65 -3.58 2.12
CA ILE A 74 6.55 -4.80 1.32
C ILE A 74 5.54 -4.52 0.21
N VAL A 75 6.02 -4.51 -1.04
CA VAL A 75 5.17 -4.33 -2.22
C VAL A 75 4.32 -5.59 -2.42
N LEU A 76 3.01 -5.42 -2.42
CA LEU A 76 2.02 -6.47 -2.67
C LEU A 76 1.70 -6.57 -4.17
N TYR A 77 1.66 -5.43 -4.85
CA TYR A 77 1.44 -5.32 -6.28
C TYR A 77 1.98 -4.00 -6.80
N GLN A 78 2.57 -4.01 -8.00
CA GLN A 78 3.01 -2.82 -8.71
C GLN A 78 2.75 -2.99 -10.20
N HIS A 79 2.33 -1.92 -10.85
CA HIS A 79 2.15 -1.84 -12.29
C HIS A 79 2.48 -0.45 -12.81
N GLY A 80 3.09 -0.37 -13.98
CA GLY A 80 3.40 0.90 -14.63
C GLY A 80 4.52 1.68 -13.94
N GLU A 81 4.51 3.00 -14.14
CA GLU A 81 5.54 3.91 -13.67
C GLU A 81 5.14 4.52 -12.31
N ILE A 82 5.94 4.24 -11.29
CA ILE A 82 5.77 4.80 -9.95
C ILE A 82 7.05 5.54 -9.54
N PRO A 83 6.96 6.60 -8.72
CA PRO A 83 8.14 7.22 -8.13
C PRO A 83 8.81 6.25 -7.14
N ASP A 84 10.10 6.47 -6.88
CA ASP A 84 10.83 5.72 -5.86
C ASP A 84 10.17 5.89 -4.48
N MET A 85 10.03 4.76 -3.78
CA MET A 85 9.44 4.71 -2.45
C MET A 85 10.56 4.62 -1.40
N GLU A 86 10.82 5.73 -0.72
CA GLU A 86 11.72 5.78 0.46
C GLU A 86 11.07 5.16 1.73
#